data_AF-A0A7C4Q8H6-F1
#
_entry.id   AF-A0A7C4Q8H6-F1
#
_cell.length_a   1.000
_cell.length_b   1.000
_cell.length_c   1.000
_cell.angle_alpha   90.00
_cell.angle_beta   90.00
_cell.angle_gamma   90.00
#
_symmetry.space_group_name_H-M   'P 1'
#
loop_
_entity.id
_entity.type
_entity.pdbx_description
1 polymer ?
#
loop_
_entity_poly.entity_id
_entity_poly.type
_entity_poly.pdbx_seq_one_letter_code
_entity_poly.pdbx_strand_id
1 'polypeptide(L)'
;MPNNNFNFVKRRIVKFEFVPRNIRLNNTTVLSQNIFHIIRSLFISVIIFSIFIFSLNLIMQYFFTKINIKIEKNIFELPFIKSEKYLIIKDNLYIVYSNGKKELVENNIDSKVLPVITGIELNEKREKQKSAFLQALKIKNKYLTKISEVNLKDPNNIILITVDGKKVYMGDSINNEKMKNLYIVMEKINKKYSYIDMRYKNRAIIK
;
A
#
# COMPACT_ATOMS: atom_id res chain seq x y z
N MET A 1 -101.19 18.38 -2.85
CA MET A 1 -100.10 18.11 -1.90
C MET A 1 -99.22 19.35 -1.83
N PRO A 2 -98.96 19.92 -0.63
CA PRO A 2 -98.18 21.15 -0.48
C PRO A 2 -96.68 20.87 -0.65
N ASN A 3 -96.00 21.73 -1.42
CA ASN A 3 -94.57 21.64 -1.68
C ASN A 3 -93.83 22.58 -0.70
N ASN A 4 -93.15 22.00 0.29
CA ASN A 4 -92.42 22.74 1.32
C ASN A 4 -91.06 23.20 0.77
N ASN A 5 -90.93 24.50 0.49
CA ASN A 5 -89.64 25.13 0.21
C ASN A 5 -88.88 25.38 1.51
N PHE A 6 -87.81 24.62 1.75
CA PHE A 6 -86.87 24.87 2.84
C PHE A 6 -85.86 25.95 2.44
N ASN A 7 -85.90 27.09 3.13
CA ASN A 7 -84.92 28.16 3.00
C ASN A 7 -83.65 27.79 3.79
N PHE A 8 -82.55 27.52 3.08
CA PHE A 8 -81.25 27.27 3.69
C PHE A 8 -80.53 28.59 3.98
N VAL A 9 -80.40 28.91 5.27
CA VAL A 9 -79.63 30.07 5.76
C VAL A 9 -78.13 29.75 5.66
N LYS A 10 -77.42 30.50 4.81
CA LYS A 10 -75.97 30.37 4.56
C LYS A 10 -75.18 30.91 5.76
N ARG A 11 -74.68 30.04 6.65
CA ARG A 11 -73.81 30.45 7.78
C ARG A 11 -72.40 30.81 7.26
N ARG A 12 -71.90 31.99 7.62
CA ARG A 12 -70.52 32.43 7.34
C ARG A 12 -69.53 31.52 8.08
N ILE A 13 -68.62 30.91 7.34
CA ILE A 13 -67.49 30.15 7.88
C ILE A 13 -66.43 31.17 8.34
N VAL A 14 -66.15 31.23 9.64
CA VAL A 14 -65.06 32.03 10.21
C VAL A 14 -63.75 31.32 9.88
N LYS A 15 -62.88 31.95 9.06
CA LYS A 15 -61.52 31.45 8.81
C LYS A 15 -60.65 31.78 10.03
N PHE A 16 -60.18 30.75 10.73
CA PHE A 16 -59.12 30.91 11.72
C PHE A 16 -57.77 30.91 11.00
N GLU A 17 -57.05 32.03 11.02
CA GLU A 17 -55.65 32.08 10.60
C GLU A 17 -54.78 31.43 11.67
N PHE A 18 -54.29 30.23 11.38
CA PHE A 18 -53.26 29.59 12.20
C PHE A 18 -51.92 30.30 11.96
N VAL A 19 -51.47 31.11 12.92
CA VAL A 19 -50.10 31.64 12.95
C VAL A 19 -49.17 30.51 13.41
N PRO A 20 -48.28 29.97 12.56
CA PRO A 20 -47.35 28.94 13.00
C PRO A 20 -46.34 29.53 13.99
N ARG A 21 -46.38 29.03 15.23
CA ARG A 21 -45.39 29.38 16.27
C ARG A 21 -44.11 28.59 15.98
N ASN A 22 -43.11 29.23 15.37
CA ASN A 22 -41.81 28.61 15.15
C ASN A 22 -41.09 28.39 16.49
N ILE A 23 -41.10 27.15 16.98
CA ILE A 23 -40.30 26.74 18.13
C ILE A 23 -38.87 26.50 17.63
N ARG A 24 -37.93 27.37 17.98
CA ARG A 24 -36.49 27.11 17.78
C ARG A 24 -36.06 25.94 18.67
N LEU A 25 -35.91 24.76 18.08
CA LEU A 25 -35.23 23.63 18.70
C LEU A 25 -33.72 23.89 18.71
N ASN A 26 -33.18 24.31 19.87
CA ASN A 26 -31.73 24.36 20.12
C ASN A 26 -31.18 22.92 20.27
N ASN A 27 -31.06 22.20 19.17
CA ASN A 27 -30.56 20.81 19.15
C ASN A 27 -29.04 20.70 18.86
N THR A 28 -28.32 21.81 18.73
CA THR A 28 -26.91 21.80 18.27
C THR A 28 -25.87 21.63 19.37
N THR A 29 -26.20 21.91 20.63
CA THR A 29 -25.23 21.83 21.76
C THR A 29 -25.14 20.44 22.39
N VAL A 30 -26.22 19.66 22.38
CA VAL A 30 -26.24 18.31 23.00
C VAL A 30 -25.57 17.25 22.10
N LEU A 31 -25.64 17.43 20.78
CA LEU A 31 -25.07 16.48 19.82
C LEU A 31 -23.53 16.54 19.77
N SER A 32 -22.93 17.73 19.90
CA SER A 32 -21.48 17.93 19.82
C SER A 32 -20.72 17.44 21.06
N GLN A 33 -21.32 17.59 22.25
CA GLN A 33 -20.74 17.09 23.49
C GLN A 33 -20.64 15.56 23.49
N ASN A 34 -21.68 14.87 23.02
CA ASN A 34 -21.68 13.40 22.94
C ASN A 34 -20.65 12.87 21.94
N ILE A 35 -20.47 13.52 20.79
CA ILE A 35 -19.46 13.13 19.79
C ILE A 35 -18.03 13.30 20.36
N PHE A 36 -17.76 14.37 21.10
CA PHE A 36 -16.46 14.60 21.72
C PHE A 36 -16.13 13.54 22.77
N HIS A 37 -17.10 13.13 23.59
CA HIS A 37 -16.92 12.04 24.56
C HIS A 37 -16.66 10.69 23.88
N ILE A 38 -17.34 10.39 22.77
CA ILE A 38 -17.13 9.15 22.00
C ILE A 38 -15.72 9.12 21.40
N ILE A 39 -15.29 10.22 20.76
CA ILE A 39 -13.95 10.32 20.17
C ILE A 39 -12.87 10.15 21.25
N ARG A 40 -13.01 10.84 22.38
CA ARG A 40 -12.07 10.73 23.50
C ARG A 40 -12.00 9.32 24.07
N SER A 41 -13.14 8.64 24.21
CA SER A 41 -13.21 7.24 24.67
C SER A 41 -12.49 6.29 23.71
N LEU A 42 -12.67 6.48 22.39
CA LEU A 42 -11.95 5.73 21.35
C LEU A 42 -10.43 5.95 21.42
N PHE A 43 -9.96 7.18 21.61
CA PHE A 43 -8.53 7.44 21.75
C PHE A 43 -7.94 6.77 23.00
N ILE A 44 -8.65 6.86 24.13
CA ILE A 44 -8.21 6.22 25.38
C ILE A 44 -8.18 4.69 25.20
N SER A 45 -9.16 4.09 24.54
CA SER A 45 -9.16 2.63 24.31
C SER A 45 -8.01 2.19 23.42
N VAL A 46 -7.67 2.95 22.36
CA VAL A 46 -6.51 2.68 21.50
C VAL A 46 -5.20 2.77 22.28
N ILE A 47 -5.05 3.77 23.14
CA ILE A 47 -3.86 3.92 24.00
C ILE A 47 -3.74 2.75 24.97
N ILE A 48 -4.82 2.40 25.66
CA ILE A 48 -4.85 1.25 26.59
C ILE A 48 -4.52 -0.05 25.85
N PHE A 49 -5.10 -0.26 24.67
CA PHE A 49 -4.83 -1.43 23.84
C PHE A 49 -3.37 -1.48 23.37
N SER A 50 -2.77 -0.34 23.05
CA SER A 50 -1.36 -0.25 22.68
C SER A 50 -0.44 -0.60 23.87
N ILE A 51 -0.75 -0.09 25.06
CA ILE A 51 -0.03 -0.43 26.31
C ILE A 51 -0.19 -1.91 26.64
N PHE A 52 -1.37 -2.48 26.40
CA PHE A 52 -1.63 -3.91 26.61
C PHE A 52 -0.79 -4.78 25.67
N ILE A 53 -0.77 -4.47 24.37
CA ILE A 53 0.09 -5.17 23.39
C ILE A 53 1.57 -5.05 23.78
N PHE A 54 2.00 -3.86 24.18
CA PHE A 54 3.38 -3.63 24.59
C PHE A 54 3.76 -4.45 25.84
N SER A 55 2.89 -4.46 26.85
CA SER A 55 3.07 -5.27 28.07
C SER A 55 3.11 -6.76 27.75
N LEU A 56 2.23 -7.25 26.87
CA LEU A 56 2.21 -8.64 26.43
C LEU A 56 3.53 -9.02 25.75
N ASN A 57 4.08 -8.14 24.92
CA ASN A 57 5.38 -8.33 24.26
C ASN A 57 6.53 -8.45 25.28
N LEU A 58 6.56 -7.60 26.31
CA LEU A 58 7.57 -7.67 27.37
C LEU A 58 7.47 -8.98 28.18
N ILE A 59 6.24 -9.41 28.51
CA ILE A 59 6.00 -10.69 29.20
C ILE A 59 6.51 -11.86 28.34
N MET A 60 6.18 -11.87 27.05
CA MET A 60 6.65 -12.92 26.13
C MET A 60 8.17 -12.95 26.04
N GLN A 61 8.83 -11.80 25.89
CA GLN A 61 10.30 -11.73 25.92
C GLN A 61 10.88 -12.30 27.21
N TYR A 62 10.31 -11.93 28.37
CA TYR A 62 10.75 -12.44 29.66
C TYR A 62 10.59 -13.96 29.76
N PHE A 63 9.43 -14.51 29.41
CA PHE A 63 9.19 -15.96 29.39
C PHE A 63 10.19 -16.69 28.48
N PHE A 64 10.44 -16.15 27.28
CA PHE A 64 11.36 -16.76 26.34
C PHE A 64 12.83 -16.71 26.79
N THR A 65 13.27 -15.62 27.43
CA THR A 65 14.61 -15.57 28.02
C THR A 65 14.81 -16.59 29.15
N LYS A 66 13.76 -16.91 29.91
CA LYS A 66 13.84 -17.84 31.05
C LYS A 66 13.84 -19.31 30.65
N ILE A 67 13.20 -19.67 29.53
CA ILE A 67 13.07 -21.07 29.08
C ILE A 67 14.30 -21.53 28.26
N ASN A 68 15.29 -20.66 28.03
CA ASN A 68 16.54 -20.98 27.32
C ASN A 68 16.33 -21.58 25.92
N ILE A 69 15.15 -21.36 25.34
CA ILE A 69 14.85 -21.69 23.95
C ILE A 69 15.58 -20.63 23.13
N LYS A 70 16.62 -21.04 22.39
CA LYS A 70 17.15 -20.24 21.29
C LYS A 70 16.06 -20.12 20.25
N ILE A 71 15.23 -19.10 20.41
CA ILE A 71 14.28 -18.68 19.39
C ILE A 71 15.16 -18.08 18.30
N GLU A 72 15.36 -18.85 17.23
CA GLU A 72 15.64 -18.27 15.91
C GLU A 72 14.75 -17.05 15.77
N LYS A 73 15.33 -15.89 15.46
CA LYS A 73 14.78 -14.53 15.54
C LYS A 73 13.44 -14.31 14.79
N ASN A 74 12.41 -15.09 15.06
CA ASN A 74 11.03 -14.79 14.76
C ASN A 74 10.49 -13.97 15.93
N ILE A 75 11.19 -12.86 16.19
CA ILE A 75 10.57 -11.68 16.78
C ILE A 75 9.34 -11.42 15.93
N PHE A 76 8.18 -11.31 16.58
CA PHE A 76 6.92 -10.82 16.01
C PHE A 76 7.19 -9.87 14.83
N GLU A 77 7.25 -10.40 13.62
CA GLU A 77 7.24 -9.57 12.42
C GLU A 77 5.82 -9.05 12.38
N LEU A 78 5.64 -7.81 12.85
CA LEU A 78 4.42 -7.08 12.62
C LEU A 78 4.04 -7.32 11.15
N PRO A 79 2.84 -7.84 10.85
CA PRO A 79 2.44 -8.18 9.48
C PRO A 79 2.45 -6.96 8.52
N PHE A 80 2.71 -5.77 9.06
CA PHE A 80 2.85 -4.49 8.38
C PHE A 80 4.26 -4.17 7.86
N ILE A 81 5.28 -4.98 8.14
CA ILE A 81 6.68 -4.76 7.66
C ILE A 81 7.15 -5.93 6.78
N LYS A 82 6.29 -6.43 5.88
CA LYS A 82 6.77 -7.19 4.72
C LYS A 82 7.41 -6.22 3.73
N SER A 83 8.67 -5.88 3.99
CA SER A 83 9.48 -5.10 3.04
C SER A 83 9.89 -6.00 1.87
N GLU A 84 9.82 -5.43 0.66
CA GLU A 84 10.20 -6.13 -0.56
C GLU A 84 11.66 -6.54 -0.50
N LYS A 85 11.93 -7.82 -0.74
CA LYS A 85 13.27 -8.40 -0.69
C LYS A 85 13.83 -8.51 -2.11
N TYR A 86 15.06 -8.07 -2.27
CA TYR A 86 15.88 -8.19 -3.47
C TYR A 86 17.17 -8.91 -3.11
N LEU A 87 17.79 -9.57 -4.08
CA LEU A 87 19.11 -10.15 -3.92
C LEU A 87 20.16 -9.29 -4.62
N ILE A 88 21.33 -9.11 -4.00
CA ILE A 88 22.52 -8.60 -4.66
C ILE A 88 23.60 -9.66 -4.55
N ILE A 89 24.11 -10.09 -5.70
CA ILE A 89 25.20 -11.05 -5.82
C ILE A 89 26.44 -10.25 -6.24
N LYS A 90 27.13 -9.64 -5.26
CA LYS A 90 28.40 -8.95 -5.50
C LYS A 90 29.33 -9.21 -4.32
N ASP A 91 30.45 -9.87 -4.61
CA ASP A 91 31.45 -10.39 -3.66
C ASP A 91 30.89 -11.46 -2.71
N ASN A 92 29.83 -11.14 -1.98
CA ASN A 92 28.99 -12.07 -1.23
C ASN A 92 27.51 -11.93 -1.63
N LEU A 93 26.66 -12.79 -1.05
CA LEU A 93 25.22 -12.75 -1.30
C LEU A 93 24.51 -11.93 -0.21
N TYR A 94 23.83 -10.86 -0.64
CA TYR A 94 23.11 -9.97 0.26
C TYR A 94 21.63 -9.92 -0.10
N ILE A 95 20.77 -9.94 0.93
CA ILE A 95 19.37 -9.54 0.82
C ILE A 95 19.29 -8.04 1.07
N VAL A 96 18.61 -7.34 0.18
CA VAL A 96 18.31 -5.91 0.30
C VAL A 96 16.81 -5.72 0.38
N TYR A 97 16.40 -4.92 1.35
CA TYR A 97 15.01 -4.62 1.60
C TYR A 97 14.61 -3.28 0.94
N SER A 98 13.32 -3.07 0.68
CA SER A 98 12.81 -1.80 0.12
C SER A 98 13.11 -0.56 0.97
N ASN A 99 13.34 -0.73 2.27
CA ASN A 99 13.79 0.32 3.18
C ASN A 99 15.31 0.60 3.13
N GLY A 100 16.05 -0.13 2.30
CA GLY A 100 17.51 -0.02 2.15
C GLY A 100 18.32 -0.81 3.17
N LYS A 101 17.69 -1.54 4.10
CA LYS A 101 18.39 -2.48 5.00
C LYS A 101 19.06 -3.56 4.16
N LYS A 102 20.25 -3.98 4.59
CA LYS A 102 21.03 -5.04 3.94
C LYS A 102 21.34 -6.12 4.96
N GLU A 103 21.21 -7.38 4.56
CA GLU A 103 21.54 -8.53 5.36
C GLU A 103 22.44 -9.46 4.55
N LEU A 104 23.58 -9.83 5.12
CA LEU A 104 24.43 -10.88 4.55
C LEU A 104 23.72 -12.22 4.72
N VAL A 105 23.66 -13.01 3.66
CA VAL A 105 23.08 -14.36 3.74
C VAL A 105 24.19 -15.34 4.06
N GLU A 106 24.19 -15.83 5.30
CA GLU A 106 25.17 -16.81 5.76
C GLU A 106 24.75 -18.26 5.46
N ASN A 107 23.44 -18.55 5.33
CA ASN A 107 22.91 -19.88 4.98
C ASN A 107 21.54 -19.78 4.29
N ASN A 108 21.24 -20.76 3.42
CA ASN A 108 19.96 -21.05 2.74
C ASN A 108 19.02 -19.86 2.52
N ILE A 109 19.09 -19.27 1.32
CA ILE A 109 18.05 -18.35 0.84
C ILE A 109 16.74 -19.15 0.79
N ASP A 110 15.72 -18.64 1.46
CA ASP A 110 14.35 -19.15 1.37
C ASP A 110 13.99 -19.45 -0.08
N SER A 111 13.31 -20.57 -0.34
CA SER A 111 13.00 -21.12 -1.67
C SER A 111 12.14 -20.23 -2.58
N LYS A 112 11.81 -19.00 -2.17
CA LYS A 112 11.20 -17.98 -3.02
C LYS A 112 12.28 -17.26 -3.81
N VAL A 113 12.27 -17.47 -5.13
CA VAL A 113 13.12 -16.77 -6.09
C VAL A 113 12.93 -15.25 -5.94
N LEU A 114 13.92 -14.58 -5.37
CA LEU A 114 13.95 -13.13 -5.25
C LEU A 114 14.56 -12.52 -6.52
N PRO A 115 14.07 -11.37 -7.00
CA PRO A 115 14.70 -10.67 -8.11
C PRO A 115 16.11 -10.22 -7.72
N VAL A 116 17.06 -10.41 -8.63
CA VAL A 116 18.46 -10.03 -8.43
C VAL A 116 18.71 -8.62 -8.95
N ILE A 117 19.32 -7.74 -8.17
CA ILE A 117 19.82 -6.45 -8.60
C ILE A 117 21.29 -6.60 -8.97
N THR A 118 21.65 -6.24 -10.21
CA THR A 118 23.01 -6.34 -10.75
C THR A 118 23.52 -4.99 -11.25
N GLY A 119 24.83 -4.91 -11.51
CA GLY A 119 25.46 -3.72 -12.09
C GLY A 119 25.67 -2.55 -11.12
N ILE A 120 25.42 -2.75 -9.83
CA ILE A 120 25.62 -1.76 -8.78
C ILE A 120 26.45 -2.33 -7.62
N GLU A 121 27.19 -1.45 -6.94
CA GLU A 121 27.90 -1.80 -5.71
C GLU A 121 26.98 -1.67 -4.49
N LEU A 122 27.19 -2.51 -3.46
CA LEU A 122 26.43 -2.39 -2.21
C LEU A 122 26.54 -0.98 -1.62
N ASN A 123 27.73 -0.40 -1.60
CA ASN A 123 27.99 0.94 -1.10
C ASN A 123 28.23 1.93 -2.24
N GLU A 124 27.30 1.96 -3.20
CA GLU A 124 27.38 2.83 -4.37
C GLU A 124 27.51 4.31 -3.99
N LYS A 125 28.57 4.94 -4.49
CA LYS A 125 28.87 6.36 -4.27
C LYS A 125 28.38 7.23 -5.42
N ARG A 126 28.22 6.68 -6.62
CA ARG A 126 27.81 7.44 -7.81
C ARG A 126 26.32 7.78 -7.70
N GLU A 127 26.00 9.08 -7.77
CA GLU A 127 24.64 9.58 -7.52
C GLU A 127 23.59 9.01 -8.47
N LYS A 128 23.91 8.87 -9.75
CA LYS A 128 22.97 8.35 -10.77
C LYS A 128 22.61 6.89 -10.51
N GLN A 129 23.60 6.04 -10.25
CA GLN A 129 23.41 4.62 -9.94
C GLN A 129 22.68 4.44 -8.61
N LYS A 130 23.05 5.24 -7.60
CA LYS A 130 22.36 5.27 -6.31
C LYS A 130 20.88 5.65 -6.48
N SER A 131 20.57 6.65 -7.31
CA SER A 131 19.19 7.01 -7.62
C SER A 131 18.42 5.88 -8.29
N ALA A 132 19.00 5.25 -9.32
CA ALA A 132 18.39 4.12 -10.02
C ALA A 132 18.12 2.93 -9.08
N PHE A 133 19.03 2.68 -8.12
CA PHE A 133 18.86 1.67 -7.10
C PHE A 133 17.74 1.98 -6.12
N LEU A 134 17.67 3.22 -5.61
CA LEU A 134 16.56 3.64 -4.76
C LEU A 134 15.21 3.57 -5.49
N GLN A 135 15.20 3.82 -6.81
CA GLN A 135 14.01 3.61 -7.63
C GLN A 135 13.62 2.14 -7.71
N ALA A 136 14.59 1.25 -7.96
CA ALA A 136 14.37 -0.20 -7.99
C ALA A 136 13.80 -0.71 -6.66
N LEU A 137 14.37 -0.29 -5.52
CA LEU A 137 13.90 -0.70 -4.18
C LEU A 137 12.45 -0.27 -3.87
N LYS A 138 11.95 0.81 -4.50
CA LYS A 138 10.59 1.32 -4.32
C LYS A 138 9.53 0.59 -5.16
N ILE A 139 9.93 -0.37 -5.99
CA ILE A 139 8.99 -1.17 -6.78
C ILE A 139 8.25 -2.14 -5.88
N LYS A 140 6.92 -2.15 -6.00
CA LYS A 140 6.04 -3.05 -5.21
C LYS A 140 6.22 -4.50 -5.65
N ASN A 141 6.20 -5.42 -4.68
CA ASN A 141 6.44 -6.86 -4.92
C ASN A 141 5.57 -7.47 -6.04
N LYS A 142 4.30 -7.05 -6.13
CA LYS A 142 3.38 -7.57 -7.16
C LYS A 142 3.88 -7.38 -8.60
N TYR A 143 4.76 -6.40 -8.84
CA TYR A 143 5.35 -6.10 -10.13
C TYR A 143 6.70 -6.78 -10.37
N LEU A 144 7.24 -7.50 -9.38
CA LEU A 144 8.50 -8.20 -9.48
C LEU A 144 8.32 -9.69 -9.76
N THR A 145 7.09 -10.21 -9.68
CA THR A 145 6.79 -11.65 -9.81
C THR A 145 7.19 -12.25 -11.16
N LYS A 146 7.25 -11.43 -12.22
CA LYS A 146 7.68 -11.86 -13.57
C LYS A 146 9.11 -11.42 -13.89
N ILE A 147 9.83 -10.85 -12.94
CA ILE A 147 11.16 -10.25 -13.12
C ILE A 147 12.18 -11.10 -12.36
N SER A 148 13.21 -11.57 -13.07
CA SER A 148 14.33 -12.30 -12.50
C SER A 148 15.49 -11.37 -12.12
N GLU A 149 15.76 -10.34 -12.94
CA GLU A 149 16.89 -9.43 -12.73
C GLU A 149 16.50 -7.96 -12.97
N VAL A 150 17.09 -7.07 -12.20
CA VAL A 150 17.09 -5.61 -12.38
C VAL A 150 18.55 -5.17 -12.57
N ASN A 151 18.94 -4.91 -13.82
CA ASN A 151 20.30 -4.51 -14.15
C ASN A 151 20.42 -2.97 -14.15
N LEU A 152 21.28 -2.48 -13.26
CA LEU A 152 21.53 -1.06 -13.01
C LEU A 152 22.93 -0.60 -13.45
N LYS A 153 23.60 -1.37 -14.31
CA LYS A 153 24.97 -1.06 -14.79
C LYS A 153 25.05 0.31 -15.46
N ASP A 154 24.07 0.64 -16.29
CA ASP A 154 23.91 1.95 -16.91
C ASP A 154 22.64 2.64 -16.35
N PRO A 155 22.78 3.73 -15.57
CA PRO A 155 21.64 4.43 -15.00
C PRO A 155 20.77 5.12 -16.05
N ASN A 156 21.25 5.35 -17.28
CA ASN A 156 20.44 5.90 -18.36
C ASN A 156 19.66 4.82 -19.12
N ASN A 157 19.95 3.54 -18.85
CA ASN A 157 19.31 2.41 -19.50
C ASN A 157 19.23 1.22 -18.54
N ILE A 158 18.32 1.33 -17.58
CA ILE A 158 17.90 0.25 -16.70
C ILE A 158 17.29 -0.87 -17.54
N ILE A 159 17.77 -2.10 -17.35
CA ILE A 159 17.28 -3.28 -18.06
C ILE A 159 16.69 -4.25 -17.05
N LEU A 160 15.46 -4.67 -17.27
CA LEU A 160 14.90 -5.81 -16.55
C LEU A 160 15.08 -7.08 -17.36
N ILE A 161 15.33 -8.18 -16.66
CA ILE A 161 15.26 -9.52 -17.24
C ILE A 161 14.06 -10.21 -16.62
N THR A 162 13.20 -10.76 -17.46
CA THR A 162 12.02 -11.50 -17.02
C THR A 162 12.40 -12.92 -16.59
N VAL A 163 11.49 -13.62 -15.91
CA VAL A 163 11.68 -15.03 -15.51
C VAL A 163 11.91 -15.97 -16.70
N ASP A 164 11.41 -15.62 -17.88
CA ASP A 164 11.62 -16.33 -19.15
C ASP A 164 12.86 -15.82 -19.94
N GLY A 165 13.70 -14.99 -19.31
CA GLY A 165 14.98 -14.54 -19.87
C GLY A 165 14.87 -13.44 -20.93
N LYS A 166 13.72 -12.78 -21.06
CA LYS A 166 13.52 -11.68 -22.02
C LYS A 166 13.96 -10.36 -21.43
N LYS A 167 14.49 -9.49 -22.29
CA LYS A 167 14.96 -8.16 -21.88
C LYS A 167 13.84 -7.14 -21.98
N VAL A 168 13.72 -6.29 -20.97
CA VAL A 168 12.85 -5.13 -20.97
C VAL A 168 13.70 -3.88 -20.75
N TYR A 169 13.71 -2.99 -21.73
CA TYR A 169 14.45 -1.72 -21.64
C TYR A 169 13.58 -0.67 -20.97
N MET A 170 13.97 -0.23 -19.77
CA MET A 170 13.26 0.79 -19.01
C MET A 170 13.81 2.20 -19.25
N GLY A 171 15.03 2.35 -19.77
CA GLY A 171 15.65 3.67 -19.92
C GLY A 171 16.15 4.22 -18.58
N ASP A 172 16.07 5.53 -18.40
CA ASP A 172 16.67 6.24 -17.26
C ASP A 172 15.91 6.13 -15.93
N SER A 173 14.74 5.48 -15.95
CA SER A 173 13.80 5.52 -14.84
C SER A 173 12.96 4.26 -14.75
N ILE A 174 12.73 3.81 -13.52
CA ILE A 174 11.83 2.71 -13.18
C ILE A 174 10.94 3.12 -12.01
N ASN A 175 9.63 2.99 -12.18
CA ASN A 175 8.66 3.31 -11.13
C ASN A 175 7.44 2.39 -11.22
N ASN A 176 6.58 2.44 -10.21
CA ASN A 176 5.40 1.56 -10.13
C ASN A 176 4.40 1.76 -11.29
N GLU A 177 4.33 2.96 -11.88
CA GLU A 177 3.45 3.23 -13.04
C GLU A 177 3.99 2.56 -14.31
N LYS A 178 5.28 2.70 -14.58
CA LYS A 178 5.97 2.07 -15.71
C LYS A 178 5.92 0.55 -15.60
N MET A 179 6.09 0.02 -14.39
CA MET A 179 5.90 -1.40 -14.10
C MET A 179 4.47 -1.87 -14.32
N LYS A 180 3.46 -1.08 -13.92
CA LYS A 180 2.05 -1.38 -14.22
C LYS A 180 1.82 -1.45 -15.73
N ASN A 181 2.36 -0.50 -16.49
CA ASN A 181 2.24 -0.50 -17.95
C ASN A 181 2.94 -1.69 -18.59
N LEU A 182 4.12 -2.08 -18.10
CA LEU A 182 4.80 -3.30 -18.54
C LEU A 182 3.91 -4.53 -18.35
N TYR A 183 3.26 -4.68 -17.20
CA TYR A 183 2.37 -5.83 -16.96
C TYR A 183 1.21 -5.88 -17.96
N ILE A 184 0.58 -4.73 -18.23
CA ILE A 184 -0.49 -4.62 -19.24
C ILE A 184 0.03 -5.03 -20.62
N VAL A 185 1.25 -4.63 -20.97
CA VAL A 185 1.89 -5.01 -22.24
C VAL A 185 2.14 -6.51 -22.28
N MET A 186 2.73 -7.10 -21.24
CA MET A 186 3.01 -8.54 -21.16
C MET A 186 1.74 -9.39 -21.22
N GLU A 187 0.62 -8.92 -20.66
CA GLU A 187 -0.68 -9.61 -20.74
C GLU A 187 -1.28 -9.60 -22.14
N LYS A 188 -0.95 -8.59 -22.96
CA LYS A 188 -1.45 -8.47 -24.34
C LYS A 188 -0.56 -9.17 -25.38
N ILE A 189 0.64 -9.59 -25.00
CA ILE A 189 1.56 -10.27 -25.90
C ILE A 189 1.17 -11.76 -26.00
N ASN A 190 0.57 -12.12 -27.13
CA ASN A 190 0.18 -13.51 -27.44
C ASN A 190 1.17 -14.21 -28.39
N LYS A 191 2.32 -13.60 -28.68
CA LYS A 191 3.33 -14.14 -29.60
C LYS A 191 4.69 -14.20 -28.92
N LYS A 192 5.56 -15.09 -29.40
CA LYS A 192 6.97 -15.10 -28.98
C LYS A 192 7.59 -13.75 -29.31
N TYR A 193 8.30 -13.19 -28.35
CA TYR A 193 9.07 -11.96 -28.48
C TYR A 193 10.49 -12.16 -27.96
N SER A 194 11.38 -11.27 -28.37
CA SER A 194 12.78 -11.19 -27.97
C SER A 194 12.98 -10.13 -26.88
N TYR A 195 12.39 -8.95 -27.03
CA TYR A 195 12.47 -7.88 -26.05
C TYR A 195 11.24 -6.96 -26.05
N ILE A 196 11.11 -6.18 -24.97
CA ILE A 196 10.14 -5.10 -24.83
C ILE A 196 10.90 -3.80 -24.53
N ASP A 197 10.60 -2.73 -25.25
CA ASP A 197 11.18 -1.41 -25.02
C ASP A 197 10.11 -0.48 -24.44
N MET A 198 10.31 -0.10 -23.17
CA MET A 198 9.44 0.76 -22.38
C MET A 198 10.02 2.17 -22.22
N ARG A 199 11.05 2.55 -23.00
CA ARG A 199 11.71 3.86 -22.89
C ARG A 199 10.80 5.02 -23.30
N TYR A 200 9.79 4.77 -24.12
CA TYR A 200 8.89 5.80 -24.61
C TYR A 200 7.70 6.00 -23.66
N LYS A 201 7.32 7.26 -23.46
CA LYS A 201 6.25 7.65 -22.52
C LYS A 201 4.90 6.95 -22.80
N ASN A 202 4.51 6.89 -24.07
CA ASN A 202 3.16 6.48 -24.48
C ASN A 202 3.14 5.25 -25.41
N ARG A 203 4.25 4.53 -25.55
CA ARG A 203 4.31 3.34 -26.43
C ARG A 203 5.32 2.32 -25.90
N ALA A 204 5.04 1.05 -26.17
CA ALA A 204 5.99 -0.03 -26.02
C ALA A 204 6.37 -0.56 -27.40
N ILE A 205 7.66 -0.83 -27.63
CA ILE A 205 8.12 -1.53 -28.85
C ILE A 205 8.40 -2.97 -28.48
N ILE A 206 7.80 -3.91 -29.22
CA ILE A 206 7.96 -5.35 -29.00
C ILE A 206 8.54 -5.92 -30.29
N LYS A 207 9.63 -6.69 -30.18
CA LYS A 207 10.25 -7.39 -31.30
C LYS A 207 10.39 -8.86 -30.97
#